data_AF-A0A3M2ANE8-F1
#
_entry.id   AF-A0A3M2ANE8-F1
#
_cell.length_a   1.000
_cell.length_b   1.000
_cell.length_c   1.000
_cell.angle_alpha   90.00
_cell.angle_beta   90.00
_cell.angle_gamma   90.00
#
_symmetry.space_group_name_H-M   'P 1'
#
loop_
_entity.id
_entity.type
_entity.pdbx_description
1 polymer ?
#
loop_
_entity_poly.entity_id
_entity_poly.type
_entity_poly.pdbx_seq_one_letter_code
_entity_poly.pdbx_strand_id
1 'polypeptide(L)'
;MSRELVEKLYARMPQAIEKARKRFGRPLTLAEKILVAHADNFDSQVWERGKAILALRPDRVAMQDATAQMAILQFMQAGKKKVAVPSTIHCDHLIRAESGSEKDLLRACDENREVYNFLASAAKKYGIGFWKPGAGIIHQVVLENYAFPGGLMI
;
A
#
# COMPACT_ATOMS: atom_id res chain seq x y z
N MET A 1 -0.75 -9.46 5.49
CA MET A 1 0.60 -9.13 6.00
C MET A 1 1.10 -10.35 6.75
N SER A 2 2.37 -10.76 6.63
CA SER A 2 2.83 -11.84 7.51
C SER A 2 2.95 -11.31 8.95
N ARG A 3 2.54 -12.12 9.93
CA ARG A 3 2.69 -11.83 11.37
C ARG A 3 4.13 -11.42 11.70
N GLU A 4 5.09 -12.07 11.06
CA GLU A 4 6.53 -11.80 11.20
C GLU A 4 6.91 -10.34 10.85
N LEU A 5 6.31 -9.74 9.82
CA LEU A 5 6.59 -8.33 9.46
C LEU A 5 6.15 -7.37 10.57
N VAL A 6 4.97 -7.62 11.13
CA VAL A 6 4.40 -6.81 12.23
C VAL A 6 5.26 -6.95 13.49
N GLU A 7 5.65 -8.17 13.84
CA GLU A 7 6.51 -8.44 15.00
C GLU A 7 7.88 -7.76 14.85
N LYS A 8 8.49 -7.81 13.67
CA LYS A 8 9.77 -7.11 13.40
C LYS A 8 9.62 -5.60 13.51
N LEU A 9 8.54 -5.01 12.99
CA LEU A 9 8.26 -3.59 13.12
C LEU A 9 8.11 -3.18 14.59
N TYR A 10 7.29 -3.90 15.35
CA TYR A 10 7.08 -3.60 16.77
C TYR A 10 8.33 -3.80 17.61
N ALA A 11 9.19 -4.77 17.28
CA ALA A 11 10.47 -4.96 17.96
C ALA A 11 11.42 -3.76 17.78
N ARG A 12 11.47 -3.16 16.58
CA ARG A 12 12.36 -2.00 16.31
C ARG A 12 11.79 -0.66 16.77
N MET A 13 10.46 -0.52 16.86
CA MET A 13 9.78 0.75 17.11
C MET A 13 10.23 1.46 18.41
N PRO A 14 10.32 0.79 19.58
CA PRO A 14 10.72 1.45 20.83
C PRO A 14 12.07 2.15 20.74
N GLN A 15 13.07 1.49 20.14
CA GLN A 15 14.41 2.05 19.99
C GLN A 15 14.42 3.25 19.04
N ALA A 16 13.70 3.17 17.91
CA ALA A 16 13.58 4.27 16.96
C ALA A 16 12.90 5.51 17.59
N ILE A 17 11.81 5.28 18.33
CA ILE A 17 11.05 6.33 19.02
C ILE A 17 11.90 7.00 20.09
N GLU A 18 12.64 6.23 20.89
CA GLU A 18 13.49 6.78 21.94
C GLU A 18 14.65 7.59 21.36
N LYS A 19 15.28 7.09 20.28
CA LYS A 19 16.30 7.83 19.54
C LYS A 19 15.76 9.17 19.01
N ALA A 20 14.59 9.15 18.40
CA ALA A 20 13.95 10.35 17.88
C ALA A 20 13.57 11.34 18.98
N ARG A 21 13.03 10.86 20.11
CA ARG A 21 12.69 11.71 21.26
C ARG A 21 13.92 12.43 21.80
N LYS A 22 15.05 11.73 21.95
CA LYS A 22 16.32 12.33 22.36
C LYS A 22 16.82 13.35 21.33
N ARG A 23 16.81 13.00 20.04
CA ARG A 23 17.29 13.87 18.96
C ARG A 23 16.47 15.16 18.83
N PHE A 24 15.16 15.07 18.98
CA PHE A 24 14.25 16.22 18.81
C PHE A 24 14.06 17.03 20.09
N GLY A 25 14.41 16.48 21.27
CA GLY A 25 14.30 17.17 22.56
C GLY A 25 12.86 17.46 23.00
N ARG A 26 11.87 16.71 22.48
CA ARG A 26 10.45 16.91 22.77
C ARG A 26 9.62 15.63 22.63
N PRO A 27 8.39 15.59 23.17
CA PRO A 27 7.45 14.52 22.88
C PRO A 27 7.13 14.39 21.38
N LEU A 28 6.83 13.16 20.95
CA LEU A 28 6.45 12.83 19.57
C LEU A 28 4.96 12.56 19.46
N THR A 29 4.35 13.05 18.38
CA THR A 29 2.97 12.66 18.01
C THR A 29 2.93 11.21 17.54
N LEU A 30 1.73 10.63 17.41
CA LEU A 30 1.59 9.28 16.85
C LEU A 30 2.15 9.18 15.42
N ALA A 31 1.83 10.15 14.57
CA ALA A 31 2.35 10.20 13.20
C ALA A 31 3.89 10.27 13.18
N GLU A 32 4.50 11.10 14.03
CA GLU A 32 5.96 11.18 14.13
C GLU A 32 6.58 9.86 14.57
N LYS A 33 5.98 9.17 15.56
CA LYS A 33 6.44 7.84 16.00
C LYS A 33 6.42 6.82 14.86
N ILE A 34 5.38 6.84 14.04
CA ILE A 34 5.27 5.96 12.87
C ILE A 34 6.32 6.34 11.82
N LEU A 35 6.44 7.61 11.45
CA LEU A 35 7.40 8.06 10.43
C LEU A 35 8.85 7.76 10.81
N VAL A 36 9.27 8.01 12.06
CA VAL A 36 10.65 7.73 12.50
C VAL A 36 10.95 6.23 12.56
N ALA A 37 9.94 5.41 12.86
CA ALA A 37 10.07 3.96 12.83
C ALA A 37 10.19 3.35 11.42
N HIS A 38 9.83 4.13 10.39
CA HIS A 38 9.92 3.75 8.97
C HIS A 38 10.97 4.54 8.20
N ALA A 39 11.81 5.34 8.87
CA ALA A 39 12.92 6.02 8.22
C ALA A 39 13.89 5.01 7.61
N ASP A 40 14.31 5.24 6.36
CA ASP A 40 15.34 4.40 5.73
C ASP A 40 16.68 4.57 6.44
N ASN A 41 17.07 5.81 6.69
CA ASN A 41 18.18 6.15 7.56
C ASN A 41 17.84 7.39 8.39
N PHE A 42 17.59 7.17 9.68
CA PHE A 42 17.19 8.23 10.61
C PHE A 42 18.22 9.37 10.72
N ASP A 43 19.52 9.04 10.73
CA ASP A 43 20.59 10.00 11.02
C ASP A 43 20.95 10.89 9.84
N SER A 44 20.74 10.42 8.61
CA SER A 44 21.03 11.18 7.39
C SER A 44 19.89 12.12 6.99
N GLN A 45 18.78 12.10 7.70
CA GLN A 45 17.57 12.85 7.34
C GLN A 45 17.46 14.18 8.10
N VAL A 46 16.95 15.20 7.41
CA VAL A 46 16.51 16.45 8.05
C VAL A 46 15.09 16.25 8.56
N TRP A 47 14.84 16.56 9.83
CA TRP A 47 13.56 16.37 10.49
C TRP A 47 12.90 17.72 10.81
N GLU A 48 12.46 18.42 9.77
CA GLU A 48 11.75 19.70 9.88
C GLU A 48 10.32 19.60 9.34
N ARG A 49 9.33 19.84 10.20
CA ARG A 49 7.91 19.76 9.84
C ARG A 49 7.59 20.74 8.70
N GLY A 50 6.87 20.26 7.69
CA GLY A 50 6.44 21.08 6.55
C GLY A 50 7.55 21.40 5.53
N LYS A 51 8.79 20.93 5.73
CA LYS A 51 9.91 21.19 4.82
C LYS A 51 10.70 19.94 4.44
N ALA A 52 10.81 18.97 5.35
CA ALA A 52 11.58 17.76 5.11
C ALA A 52 10.95 16.88 4.02
N ILE A 53 11.80 16.37 3.12
CA ILE A 53 11.49 15.23 2.26
C ILE A 53 12.13 14.01 2.92
N LEU A 54 11.29 13.10 3.42
CA LEU A 54 11.75 11.94 4.17
C LEU A 54 11.92 10.73 3.26
N ALA A 55 13.05 10.03 3.40
CA ALA A 55 13.23 8.70 2.83
C ALA A 55 12.61 7.67 3.77
N LEU A 56 11.55 7.00 3.32
CA LEU A 56 10.80 6.06 4.14
C LEU A 56 10.74 4.67 3.50
N ARG A 57 10.47 3.67 4.32
CA ARG A 57 10.24 2.28 3.91
C ARG A 57 8.81 1.87 4.27
N PRO A 58 7.82 2.08 3.39
CA PRO A 58 6.47 1.57 3.58
C PRO A 58 6.46 0.04 3.74
N ASP A 59 5.55 -0.46 4.56
CA ASP A 59 5.38 -1.90 4.79
C ASP A 59 4.65 -2.59 3.64
N ARG A 60 3.81 -1.84 2.90
CA ARG A 60 3.00 -2.36 1.81
C ARG A 60 2.51 -1.29 0.85
N VAL A 61 2.02 -1.75 -0.30
CA VAL A 61 1.37 -0.93 -1.33
C VAL A 61 -0.05 -1.44 -1.60
N ALA A 62 -1.01 -0.54 -1.77
CA ALA A 62 -2.34 -0.86 -2.26
C ALA A 62 -2.72 0.03 -3.45
N MET A 63 -3.20 -0.56 -4.54
CA MET A 63 -3.62 0.14 -5.74
C MET A 63 -5.06 -0.22 -6.08
N GLN A 64 -5.81 0.74 -6.60
CA GLN A 64 -7.14 0.51 -7.17
C GLN A 64 -7.06 0.52 -8.71
N ASP A 65 -7.96 -0.19 -9.39
CA ASP A 65 -7.89 -0.51 -10.82
C ASP A 65 -7.81 0.69 -11.77
N ALA A 66 -8.37 1.85 -11.41
CA ALA A 66 -8.23 3.06 -12.21
C ALA A 66 -6.81 3.66 -12.17
N THR A 67 -6.02 3.45 -11.10
CA THR A 67 -4.62 3.91 -11.02
C THR A 67 -3.59 2.79 -11.17
N ALA A 68 -3.97 1.55 -10.88
CA ALA A 68 -3.11 0.38 -10.94
C ALA A 68 -2.57 0.15 -12.35
N GLN A 69 -3.36 0.43 -13.39
CA GLN A 69 -2.94 0.22 -14.78
C GLN A 69 -1.61 0.92 -15.09
N MET A 70 -1.54 2.23 -14.83
CA MET A 70 -0.35 3.02 -15.12
C MET A 70 0.81 2.74 -14.16
N ALA A 71 0.50 2.48 -12.88
CA ALA A 71 1.52 2.08 -11.91
C ALA A 71 2.21 0.78 -12.32
N ILE A 72 1.45 -0.21 -12.79
CA ILE A 72 1.97 -1.49 -13.25
C ILE A 72 2.77 -1.34 -14.54
N LEU A 73 2.31 -0.54 -15.52
CA LEU A 73 3.07 -0.29 -16.74
C LEU A 73 4.46 0.32 -16.44
N GLN A 74 4.53 1.29 -15.54
CA GLN A 74 5.80 1.87 -15.10
C GLN A 74 6.66 0.84 -14.34
N PHE A 75 6.05 0.00 -13.50
CA PHE A 75 6.76 -1.08 -12.82
C PHE A 75 7.34 -2.11 -13.80
N MET A 76 6.60 -2.46 -14.85
CA MET A 76 7.07 -3.33 -15.94
C MET A 76 8.29 -2.72 -16.63
N GLN A 77 8.24 -1.41 -16.93
CA GLN A 77 9.34 -0.69 -17.56
C GLN A 77 10.58 -0.60 -16.67
N ALA A 78 10.42 -0.58 -15.34
CA ALA A 78 11.53 -0.60 -14.39
C ALA A 78 12.33 -1.93 -14.39
N GLY A 79 11.89 -2.95 -15.15
CA GLY A 79 12.62 -4.20 -15.35
C GLY A 79 12.74 -5.08 -14.09
N LYS A 80 11.94 -4.81 -13.04
CA LYS A 80 11.95 -5.58 -11.80
C LYS A 80 11.20 -6.90 -11.99
N LYS A 81 11.75 -7.98 -11.42
CA LYS A 81 11.15 -9.33 -11.56
C LYS A 81 9.90 -9.53 -10.69
N LYS A 82 9.81 -8.85 -9.55
CA LYS A 82 8.69 -8.92 -8.58
C LYS A 82 8.68 -7.69 -7.68
N VAL A 83 7.55 -7.43 -7.03
CA VAL A 83 7.42 -6.35 -6.02
C VAL A 83 8.33 -6.60 -4.81
N ALA A 84 8.79 -5.52 -4.18
CA ALA A 84 9.70 -5.55 -3.04
C ALA A 84 8.98 -5.70 -1.69
N VAL A 85 7.74 -5.24 -1.61
CA VAL A 85 6.88 -5.30 -0.42
C VAL A 85 5.52 -5.88 -0.79
N PRO A 86 4.77 -6.46 0.16
CA PRO A 86 3.40 -6.93 -0.07
C PRO A 86 2.59 -5.85 -0.80
N SER A 87 1.99 -6.23 -1.92
CA SER A 87 1.26 -5.31 -2.80
C SER A 87 -0.07 -5.93 -3.20
N THR A 88 -1.11 -5.12 -3.32
CA THR A 88 -2.46 -5.57 -3.74
C THR A 88 -3.08 -4.64 -4.77
N ILE A 89 -3.73 -5.20 -5.78
CA ILE A 89 -4.63 -4.49 -6.71
C ILE A 89 -6.07 -4.81 -6.33
N HIS A 90 -6.94 -3.80 -6.33
CA HIS A 90 -8.36 -3.88 -6.03
C HIS A 90 -9.18 -3.39 -7.23
N CYS A 91 -10.13 -4.20 -7.71
CA CYS A 91 -10.98 -3.86 -8.85
C CYS A 91 -12.34 -3.31 -8.40
N ASP A 92 -12.39 -2.01 -8.12
CA ASP A 92 -13.55 -1.33 -7.51
C ASP A 92 -13.99 -0.05 -8.22
N HIS A 93 -13.20 0.55 -9.12
CA HIS A 93 -13.55 1.83 -9.76
C HIS A 93 -14.19 1.67 -11.15
N LEU A 94 -14.06 0.51 -11.79
CA LEU A 94 -14.55 0.30 -13.16
C LEU A 94 -15.96 -0.35 -13.23
N ILE A 95 -16.69 -0.39 -12.11
CA ILE A 95 -18.06 -0.91 -12.04
C ILE A 95 -19.04 0.25 -11.98
N ARG A 96 -19.82 0.46 -13.04
CA ARG A 96 -20.83 1.53 -13.11
C ARG A 96 -22.16 1.05 -12.53
N ALA A 97 -22.71 1.82 -11.59
CA ALA A 97 -24.07 1.59 -11.08
C ALA A 97 -25.13 2.04 -12.09
N GLU A 98 -26.06 1.16 -12.45
CA GLU A 98 -27.10 1.43 -13.45
C GLU A 98 -28.33 0.53 -13.28
N SER A 99 -28.17 -0.78 -13.18
CA SER A 99 -29.26 -1.78 -13.22
C SER A 99 -29.32 -2.70 -12.00
N GLY A 100 -28.46 -2.46 -11.00
CA GLY A 100 -28.35 -3.27 -9.78
C GLY A 100 -27.09 -4.12 -9.76
N SER A 101 -26.65 -4.48 -8.56
CA SER A 101 -25.30 -5.02 -8.29
C SER A 101 -24.89 -6.20 -9.18
N GLU A 102 -25.73 -7.23 -9.29
CA GLU A 102 -25.40 -8.42 -10.08
C GLU A 102 -25.26 -8.12 -11.56
N LYS A 103 -26.22 -7.38 -12.13
CA LYS A 103 -26.22 -7.02 -13.56
C LYS A 103 -25.07 -6.09 -13.90
N ASP A 104 -24.81 -5.12 -13.04
CA ASP A 104 -23.75 -4.13 -13.23
C ASP A 104 -22.36 -4.77 -13.09
N LEU A 105 -22.18 -5.73 -12.17
CA LEU A 105 -20.93 -6.48 -12.05
C LEU A 105 -20.68 -7.37 -13.27
N LEU A 106 -21.70 -8.06 -13.79
CA LEU A 106 -21.58 -8.86 -15.02
C LEU A 106 -21.21 -7.98 -16.22
N ARG A 107 -21.88 -6.83 -16.37
CA ARG A 107 -21.58 -5.85 -17.41
C ARG A 107 -20.14 -5.34 -17.29
N ALA A 108 -19.71 -4.94 -16.10
CA ALA A 108 -18.36 -4.46 -15.87
C ALA A 108 -17.29 -5.51 -16.20
N CYS A 109 -17.54 -6.79 -15.86
CA CYS A 109 -16.66 -7.90 -16.21
C CYS A 109 -16.52 -8.12 -17.72
N ASP A 110 -17.55 -7.80 -18.50
CA ASP A 110 -17.52 -7.88 -19.97
C ASP A 110 -16.84 -6.64 -20.57
N GLU A 111 -17.30 -5.44 -20.23
CA GLU A 111 -16.80 -4.17 -20.76
C GLU A 111 -15.33 -3.93 -20.43
N ASN A 112 -14.88 -4.28 -19.21
CA ASN A 112 -13.51 -4.05 -18.74
C ASN A 112 -12.66 -5.32 -18.74
N ARG A 113 -13.06 -6.36 -19.49
CA ARG A 113 -12.38 -7.66 -19.52
C ARG A 113 -10.88 -7.54 -19.80
N GLU A 114 -10.50 -6.70 -20.74
CA GLU A 114 -9.10 -6.48 -21.11
C GLU A 114 -8.29 -5.95 -19.91
N VAL A 115 -8.79 -4.91 -19.25
CA VAL A 115 -8.14 -4.30 -18.08
C VAL A 115 -8.02 -5.30 -16.94
N TYR A 116 -9.09 -6.03 -16.62
CA TYR A 116 -9.05 -7.03 -15.54
C TYR A 116 -8.09 -8.18 -15.85
N ASN A 117 -8.04 -8.64 -17.10
CA ASN A 117 -7.09 -9.67 -17.52
C ASN A 117 -5.64 -9.18 -17.47
N PHE A 118 -5.39 -7.93 -17.89
CA PHE A 118 -4.08 -7.30 -17.76
C PHE A 118 -3.64 -7.23 -16.29
N LEU A 119 -4.48 -6.68 -15.41
CA LEU A 119 -4.16 -6.53 -13.99
C LEU A 119 -3.98 -7.89 -13.31
N ALA A 120 -4.84 -8.88 -13.58
CA ALA A 120 -4.73 -10.22 -13.00
C ALA A 120 -3.45 -10.94 -13.45
N SER A 121 -3.12 -10.88 -14.74
CA SER A 121 -1.92 -11.52 -15.29
C SER A 121 -0.63 -10.85 -14.80
N ALA A 122 -0.60 -9.51 -14.76
CA ALA A 122 0.50 -8.75 -14.21
C ALA A 122 0.67 -9.02 -12.71
N ALA A 123 -0.43 -9.07 -11.95
CA ALA A 123 -0.39 -9.37 -10.53
C ALA A 123 0.23 -10.74 -10.27
N LYS A 124 -0.21 -11.76 -11.01
CA LYS A 124 0.38 -13.11 -10.95
C LYS A 124 1.86 -13.10 -11.29
N LYS A 125 2.27 -12.38 -12.34
CA LYS A 125 3.67 -12.30 -12.80
C LYS A 125 4.59 -11.65 -11.75
N TYR A 126 4.15 -10.56 -11.13
CA TYR A 126 4.98 -9.73 -10.26
C TYR A 126 4.82 -10.01 -8.76
N GLY A 127 3.99 -11.00 -8.39
CA GLY A 127 3.78 -11.40 -6.99
C GLY A 127 2.89 -10.41 -6.21
N ILE A 128 1.86 -9.88 -6.87
CA ILE A 128 0.90 -8.92 -6.32
C ILE A 128 -0.41 -9.66 -6.03
N GLY A 129 -1.04 -9.39 -4.90
CA GLY A 129 -2.39 -9.90 -4.61
C GLY A 129 -3.43 -9.22 -5.51
N PHE A 130 -4.43 -9.97 -5.96
CA PHE A 130 -5.46 -9.47 -6.87
C PHE A 130 -6.85 -9.70 -6.28
N TRP A 131 -7.52 -8.62 -5.90
CA TRP A 131 -8.92 -8.63 -5.50
C TRP A 131 -9.80 -8.38 -6.71
N LYS A 132 -10.57 -9.40 -7.07
CA LYS A 132 -11.40 -9.44 -8.29
C LYS A 132 -12.50 -8.36 -8.26
N PRO A 133 -13.07 -8.01 -9.42
CA PRO A 133 -14.27 -7.17 -9.49
C PRO A 133 -15.36 -7.70 -8.55
N GLY A 134 -15.96 -6.80 -7.77
CA GLY A 134 -16.98 -7.15 -6.78
C GLY A 134 -16.46 -7.63 -5.42
N ALA A 135 -15.14 -7.68 -5.21
CA ALA A 135 -14.56 -8.03 -3.91
C ALA A 135 -14.74 -6.96 -2.81
N GLY A 136 -15.07 -5.72 -3.20
CA GLY A 136 -15.27 -4.61 -2.29
C GLY A 136 -14.34 -3.43 -2.58
N ILE A 137 -14.66 -2.29 -1.97
CA ILE A 137 -13.89 -1.04 -2.10
C ILE A 137 -12.53 -1.20 -1.42
N ILE A 138 -11.46 -0.72 -2.06
CA ILE A 138 -10.07 -0.84 -1.64
C ILE A 138 -9.87 -0.56 -0.15
N HIS A 139 -10.42 0.54 0.36
CA HIS A 139 -10.22 0.96 1.75
C HIS A 139 -10.92 0.03 2.75
N GLN A 140 -12.08 -0.53 2.39
CA GLN A 140 -12.80 -1.48 3.23
C GLN A 140 -12.02 -2.80 3.32
N VAL A 141 -11.62 -3.33 2.16
CA VAL A 141 -10.82 -4.55 2.08
C VAL A 141 -9.48 -4.37 2.82
N VAL A 142 -8.86 -3.19 2.70
CA VAL A 142 -7.65 -2.84 3.45
C VAL A 142 -7.89 -2.83 4.95
N LEU A 143 -8.95 -2.18 5.43
CA LEU A 143 -9.24 -2.10 6.85
C LEU A 143 -9.48 -3.49 7.46
N GLU A 144 -10.22 -4.35 6.76
CA GLU A 144 -10.62 -5.67 7.25
C GLU A 144 -9.47 -6.69 7.23
N ASN A 145 -8.54 -6.58 6.29
CA ASN A 145 -7.58 -7.67 6.02
C ASN A 145 -6.11 -7.28 6.23
N TYR A 146 -5.80 -5.98 6.22
CA TYR A 146 -4.44 -5.52 5.94
C TYR A 146 -3.93 -4.41 6.83
N ALA A 147 -4.80 -3.51 7.28
CA ALA A 147 -4.45 -2.43 8.18
C ALA A 147 -4.13 -2.98 9.58
N PHE A 148 -3.15 -2.38 10.23
CA PHE A 148 -2.80 -2.69 11.61
C PHE A 148 -2.17 -1.45 12.26
N PRO A 149 -2.24 -1.30 13.60
CA PRO A 149 -1.68 -0.15 14.28
C PRO A 149 -0.18 0.05 13.98
N GLY A 150 0.21 1.27 13.64
CA GLY A 150 1.61 1.61 13.42
C GLY A 150 2.19 1.26 12.05
N GLY A 151 1.46 0.55 11.19
CA GLY A 151 1.92 0.27 9.83
C GLY A 151 1.95 1.52 8.94
N LEU A 152 2.92 1.57 8.03
CA LEU A 152 3.01 2.58 6.97
C LEU A 152 2.61 1.96 5.63
N MET A 153 1.50 2.44 5.05
CA MET A 153 0.98 1.97 3.78
C MET A 153 0.80 3.13 2.81
N ILE A 154 1.07 2.86 1.54
CA ILE A 154 0.84 3.78 0.42
C ILE A 154 -0.06 3.14 -0.63
#